data_AF-A0A401MP29-F1
#
_entry.id   AF-A0A401MP29-F1
#
_cell.length_a   1.000
_cell.length_b   1.000
_cell.length_c   1.000
_cell.angle_alpha   90.00
_cell.angle_beta   90.00
_cell.angle_gamma   90.00
#
_symmetry.space_group_name_H-M   'P 1'
#
loop_
_entity.id
_entity.type
_entity.pdbx_description
1 polymer ?
#
loop_
_entity_poly.entity_id
_entity_poly.type
_entity_poly.pdbx_seq_one_letter_code
_entity_poly.pdbx_strand_id
1 'polypeptide(L)' 'MRVAEVQDEAGRGAYALYLKSVSDTSRDEVLLDPDTWLCAGYRSLDRSSRNEDWGKGDVVISSARLAVAVVDRKGEKP' A
#
# COMPACT_ATOMS: atom_id res chain seq x y z
N MET A 1 -10.20 11.35 -5.02
CA MET A 1 -9.21 10.34 -4.60
C MET A 1 -8.83 10.63 -3.16
N ARG A 2 -8.75 9.63 -2.27
CA ARG A 2 -8.31 9.82 -0.87
C ARG A 2 -6.90 9.25 -0.72
N VAL A 3 -6.08 9.96 0.04
CA VAL A 3 -4.67 9.63 0.29
C VAL A 3 -4.39 9.80 1.78
N ALA A 4 -3.53 8.95 2.34
CA ALA A 4 -3.01 9.09 3.69
C ALA A 4 -1.51 8.79 3.74
N GLU A 5 -0.79 9.45 4.63
CA GLU A 5 0.59 9.11 4.97
C GLU A 5 0.61 7.92 5.94
N VAL A 6 1.43 6.93 5.63
CA VAL A 6 1.49 5.64 6.34
C VAL A 6 2.91 5.11 6.36
N GLN A 7 3.14 4.01 7.06
CA GLN A 7 4.33 3.19 6.88
C GLN A 7 3.98 1.93 6.09
N ASP A 8 4.88 1.50 5.21
CA ASP A 8 4.81 0.19 4.57
C ASP A 8 5.27 -0.93 5.53
N GLU A 9 5.20 -2.18 5.06
CA GLU A 9 5.61 -3.36 5.86
C GLU A 9 7.09 -3.33 6.27
N ALA A 10 7.93 -2.61 5.53
CA ALA A 10 9.35 -2.44 5.83
C ALA A 10 9.61 -1.26 6.79
N GLY A 11 8.57 -0.60 7.31
CA GLY A 11 8.66 0.55 8.22
C GLY A 11 9.03 1.87 7.52
N ARG A 12 8.97 1.92 6.18
CA ARG A 12 9.30 3.12 5.39
C ARG A 12 8.06 3.97 5.19
N GLY A 13 8.24 5.29 5.17
CA GLY A 13 7.14 6.21 4.86
C GLY A 13 6.57 5.97 3.45
N ALA A 14 5.25 6.02 3.31
CA ALA A 14 4.55 5.84 2.05
C ALA A 14 3.24 6.65 2.00
N TYR A 15 2.78 6.95 0.78
CA TYR A 15 1.43 7.43 0.55
C TYR A 15 0.50 6.28 0.18
N ALA A 16 -0.53 6.05 0.99
CA ALA A 16 -1.57 5.08 0.69
C ALA A 16 -2.64 5.70 -0.21
N LEU A 17 -2.75 5.19 -1.44
CA LEU A 17 -3.81 5.53 -2.39
C LEU A 17 -4.98 4.58 -2.21
N TYR A 18 -6.16 5.14 -1.93
CA TYR A 18 -7.34 4.35 -1.61
C TYR A 18 -7.96 3.88 -2.92
N LEU A 19 -7.91 2.57 -3.17
CA LEU A 19 -8.58 2.01 -4.32
C LEU A 19 -10.09 1.95 -4.07
N LYS A 20 -10.85 2.00 -5.17
CA LYS A 20 -12.28 1.70 -5.09
C LYS A 20 -12.40 0.23 -4.71
N SER A 21 -12.76 -0.03 -3.46
CA SER A 21 -12.87 -1.40 -2.97
C SER A 21 -13.96 -2.13 -3.72
N VAL A 22 -13.68 -3.39 -4.05
CA VAL A 22 -14.68 -4.33 -4.59
C VAL A 22 -15.44 -5.00 -3.45
N SER A 23 -14.89 -4.98 -2.23
CA SER A 23 -15.46 -5.57 -1.03
C SER A 23 -15.87 -4.51 0.00
N ASP A 24 -16.99 -4.74 0.67
CA ASP A 24 -17.41 -3.95 1.83
C ASP A 24 -16.64 -4.33 3.11
N THR A 25 -15.98 -5.50 3.11
CA THR A 25 -15.25 -6.02 4.28
C THR A 25 -13.80 -5.53 4.34
N SER A 26 -13.24 -5.05 3.23
CA SER A 26 -11.84 -4.59 3.20
C SER A 26 -11.68 -3.28 2.43
N ARG A 27 -10.56 -2.59 2.67
CA ARG A 27 -10.10 -1.44 1.89
C ARG A 27 -8.73 -1.76 1.34
N ASP A 28 -8.65 -1.91 0.02
CA ASP A 28 -7.37 -2.09 -0.67
C ASP A 28 -6.70 -0.74 -0.93
N GLU A 29 -5.38 -0.73 -0.72
CA GLU A 29 -4.54 0.44 -0.88
C GLU A 29 -3.27 0.08 -1.65
N VAL A 30 -2.88 0.95 -2.58
CA VAL A 30 -1.55 0.92 -3.18
C VAL A 30 -0.68 1.89 -2.40
N LEU A 31 0.51 1.45 -2.01
CA LEU A 31 1.49 2.27 -1.34
C LEU A 31 2.44 2.85 -2.38
N LEU A 32 2.62 4.17 -2.36
CA LEU A 32 3.60 4.88 -3.18
C LEU A 32 4.74 5.38 -2.32
N ASP A 33 5.95 5.19 -2.83
CA ASP A 33 7.17 5.78 -2.27
C ASP A 33 7.10 7.32 -2.43
N PRO A 34 7.29 8.11 -1.36
CA PRO A 34 7.13 9.57 -1.43
C PRO A 34 8.17 10.27 -2.32
N ASP A 35 9.35 9.67 -2.47
CA ASP A 35 10.47 10.28 -3.18
C ASP A 35 10.41 9.98 -4.68
N THR A 36 10.04 8.75 -5.03
CA THR A 36 10.03 8.25 -6.42
C THR A 36 8.63 8.17 -7.03
N TRP A 37 7.58 8.24 -6.23
CA TRP A 37 6.17 8.04 -6.63
C TRP A 37 5.89 6.67 -7.26
N LEU A 38 6.82 5.73 -7.13
CA LEU A 38 6.67 4.37 -7.60
C LEU A 38 5.94 3.51 -6.57
N CYS A 39 5.41 2.38 -7.02
CA CYS A 39 4.75 1.42 -6.14
C CYS A 39 5.75 0.85 -5.12
N ALA A 40 5.58 1.28 -3.86
CA ALA A 40 6.28 0.78 -2.68
C ALA A 40 5.65 -0.51 -2.13
N GLY A 41 4.41 -0.81 -2.49
CA GLY A 41 3.71 -1.99 -1.98
C GLY A 41 2.19 -1.92 -2.14
N TYR A 42 1.50 -2.79 -1.42
CA TYR A 42 0.06 -2.76 -1.27
C TYR A 42 -0.33 -3.26 0.12
N ARG A 43 -1.52 -2.86 0.58
CA ARG A 43 -2.11 -3.43 1.77
C ARG A 43 -3.63 -3.48 1.68
N SER A 44 -4.23 -4.38 2.43
CA SER A 44 -5.68 -4.50 2.60
C SER A 44 -6.00 -4.33 4.07
N LEU A 45 -6.89 -3.37 4.36
CA LEU A 45 -7.32 -3.05 5.72
C LEU A 45 -8.69 -3.63 5.99
N ASP A 46 -8.92 -4.19 7.17
CA ASP A 46 -10.26 -4.64 7.56
C ASP A 46 -11.20 -3.43 7.71
N ARG A 47 -12.39 -3.54 7.15
CA ARG A 47 -13.49 -2.58 7.34
C ARG A 47 -14.64 -3.18 8.12
N SER A 48 -14.62 -4.48 8.35
CA SER A 48 -15.68 -5.17 9.03
C SER A 48 -15.65 -4.81 10.52
N SER A 49 -16.80 -4.90 11.16
CA SER A 49 -16.90 -4.97 12.62
C SER A 49 -17.31 -6.38 13.05
N ARG A 50 -17.13 -7.36 12.15
CA ARG A 50 -17.71 -8.71 12.26
C ARG A 50 -16.63 -9.79 12.40
N ASN A 51 -15.37 -9.45 12.18
CA ASN A 51 -14.27 -10.37 12.36
C ASN A 51 -13.81 -10.29 13.81
N GLU A 52 -13.77 -11.40 14.53
CA GLU A 52 -13.36 -11.44 15.94
C GLU A 52 -11.84 -11.31 16.09
N ASP A 53 -11.09 -11.68 15.04
CA ASP A 53 -9.63 -11.68 15.02
C ASP A 53 -9.01 -10.32 14.66
N TRP A 54 -9.77 -9.44 13.97
CA TRP A 54 -9.24 -8.18 13.39
C TRP A 54 -10.18 -7.01 13.68
N GLY A 55 -9.61 -5.90 14.15
CA GLY A 55 -10.30 -4.64 14.34
C GLY A 55 -10.45 -3.85 13.05
N LYS A 56 -11.47 -2.98 13.01
CA LYS A 56 -11.66 -2.04 11.91
C LYS A 56 -10.43 -1.12 11.77
N GLY A 57 -9.79 -1.18 10.59
CA GLY A 57 -8.58 -0.43 10.28
C GLY A 57 -7.30 -1.24 10.46
N ASP A 58 -7.38 -2.48 10.92
CA ASP A 58 -6.21 -3.36 11.00
C ASP A 58 -5.75 -3.79 9.61
N VAL A 59 -4.43 -3.96 9.45
CA VAL A 59 -3.84 -4.48 8.22
C VAL A 59 -3.96 -5.99 8.22
N VAL A 60 -4.76 -6.53 7.29
CA VAL A 60 -5.00 -7.98 7.16
C VAL A 60 -3.99 -8.61 6.19
N ILE A 61 -3.64 -7.88 5.14
CA ILE A 61 -2.63 -8.29 4.15
C ILE A 61 -1.75 -7.09 3.85
N SER A 62 -0.44 -7.29 3.83
CA SER A 62 0.55 -6.26 3.54
C SER A 62 1.68 -6.83 2.69
N SER A 63 2.23 -6.01 1.81
CA SER A 63 3.44 -6.32 1.07
C SER A 63 4.24 -5.05 0.82
N ALA A 64 5.56 -5.15 0.95
CA ALA A 64 6.50 -4.10 0.58
C ALA A 64 7.40 -4.56 -0.58
N ARG A 65 7.55 -3.69 -1.57
CA ARG A 65 8.60 -3.78 -2.60
C ARG A 65 9.88 -3.21 -2.04
N LEU A 66 10.83 -4.09 -1.72
CA LEU A 66 12.08 -3.72 -1.05
C LEU A 66 13.04 -2.94 -1.96
N ALA A 67 12.99 -3.17 -3.27
CA ALA A 67 13.81 -2.44 -4.23
C ALA A 67 13.01 -2.12 -5.50
N VAL A 68 13.06 -0.86 -5.93
CA VAL A 68 12.54 -0.41 -7.22
C VAL A 68 13.66 0.37 -7.91
N ALA A 69 13.97 0.00 -9.15
CA ALA A 69 14.93 0.71 -9.98
C ALA A 69 14.19 1.33 -11.16
N VAL A 70 14.37 2.64 -11.37
CA VAL A 70 14.04 3.26 -12.66
C VAL A 70 15.15 2.88 -13.61
N VAL A 71 14.78 2.31 -14.75
CA VAL A 71 15.70 2.00 -15.84
C VAL A 71 15.26 2.70 -17.10
N ASP A 72 16.21 3.07 -17.95
CA ASP A 72 15.94 3.62 -19.27
C ASP A 72 15.39 2.53 -20.22
N ARG A 73 15.16 2.89 -21.50
CA ARG A 73 14.69 1.90 -22.51
C ARG A 73 15.68 0.77 -22.78
N LYS A 74 16.94 0.92 -22.37
CA LYS A 74 18.01 -0.07 -22.53
C LYS A 74 18.23 -0.90 -21.26
N GLY A 75 17.53 -0.58 -20.16
CA GLY A 75 17.69 -1.27 -18.88
C GLY A 75 18.78 -0.68 -17.98
N GLU A 76 19.33 0.50 -18.30
CA GLU A 76 20.39 1.15 -17.53
C GLU A 76 19.79 2.06 -16.44
N LYS A 77 20.40 2.05 -15.25
CA LYS A 77 20.02 2.97 -14.15
C LYS A 77 20.46 4.40 -14.52
N PRO A 78 19.63 5.43 -14.23
CA PRO A 78 19.99 6.81 -14.48
C PRO A 78 21.24 7.26 -13.71
#